data_AF-A0A3Q3LG62-F1
#
_entry.id   AF-A0A3Q3LG62-F1
#
_cell.length_a   1.000
_cell.length_b   1.000
_cell.length_c   1.000
_cell.angle_alpha   90.00
_cell.angle_beta   90.00
_cell.angle_gamma   90.00
#
_symmetry.space_group_name_H-M   'P 1'
#
loop_
_entity.id
_entity.type
_entity.pdbx_description
1 polymer ?
#
loop_
_entity_poly.entity_id
_entity_poly.type
_entity_poly.pdbx_seq_one_letter_code
_entity_poly.pdbx_strand_id
1 'polypeptide(L)'
;MIQGDKFQEFQEMGKELVAFINSSQTEKLKLIKDEYQALFDKQVETKRIVTQIIKEKAETEKCVAQKLLDMEEENRQRERELQSLEEQLRQYTAKSPIMDSELQFLMGELENLRKTEQELDILQNEVDEDTTEVLPSAVYVARLYHLITKIKWEYDTPPNILKGVHYGPDLATPINIDTSQQSRTDISNKLWGFVSTQW
;
A
#
# COMPACT_ATOMS: atom_id res chain seq x y z
N MET A 1 -104.48 67.43 65.61
CA MET A 1 -104.06 66.01 65.72
C MET A 1 -103.33 65.49 64.46
N ILE A 2 -102.84 66.33 63.54
CA ILE A 2 -102.39 65.93 62.18
C ILE A 2 -100.86 65.98 61.99
N GLN A 3 -100.10 66.53 62.94
CA GLN A 3 -98.63 66.61 62.87
C GLN A 3 -97.90 65.37 63.43
N GLY A 4 -98.58 64.56 64.26
CA GLY A 4 -98.00 63.33 64.83
C GLY A 4 -97.85 62.21 63.79
N ASP A 5 -98.86 62.01 62.93
CA ASP A 5 -98.87 60.93 61.93
C ASP A 5 -97.74 61.07 60.89
N LYS A 6 -97.45 62.27 60.41
CA LYS A 6 -96.36 62.48 59.43
C LYS A 6 -94.97 62.18 60.01
N PHE A 7 -94.77 62.44 61.29
CA PHE A 7 -93.51 62.14 61.97
C PHE A 7 -93.38 60.62 62.22
N GLN A 8 -94.49 59.96 62.53
CA GLN A 8 -94.56 58.51 62.67
C GLN A 8 -94.27 57.80 61.34
N GLU A 9 -94.86 58.26 60.24
CA GLU A 9 -94.59 57.74 58.88
C GLU A 9 -93.13 57.93 58.47
N PHE A 10 -92.53 59.08 58.76
CA PHE A 10 -91.11 59.33 58.48
C PHE A 10 -90.20 58.43 59.33
N GLN A 11 -90.58 58.17 60.57
CA GLN A 11 -89.85 57.26 61.46
C GLN A 11 -90.00 55.80 61.01
N GLU A 12 -91.16 55.41 60.51
CA GLU A 12 -91.42 54.07 59.97
C GLU A 12 -90.68 53.86 58.65
N MET A 13 -90.72 54.84 57.74
CA MET A 13 -89.95 54.85 56.49
C MET A 13 -88.44 54.85 56.78
N GLY A 14 -88.00 55.57 57.82
CA GLY A 14 -86.61 55.52 58.30
C GLY A 14 -86.21 54.15 58.84
N LYS A 15 -87.09 53.48 59.59
CA LYS A 15 -86.86 52.11 60.07
C LYS A 15 -86.85 51.10 58.92
N GLU A 16 -87.74 51.23 57.94
CA GLU A 16 -87.77 50.38 56.75
C GLU A 16 -86.51 50.57 55.90
N LEU A 17 -86.02 51.81 55.77
CA LEU A 17 -84.77 52.08 55.06
C LEU A 17 -83.56 51.48 55.79
N VAL A 18 -83.50 51.59 57.12
CA VAL A 18 -82.46 50.96 57.94
C VAL A 18 -82.55 49.43 57.88
N ALA A 19 -83.76 48.86 57.89
CA ALA A 19 -83.97 47.42 57.74
C ALA A 19 -83.59 46.94 56.32
N PHE A 20 -83.83 47.75 55.29
CA PHE A 20 -83.39 47.49 53.92
C PHE A 20 -81.86 47.55 53.80
N ILE A 21 -81.21 48.54 54.41
CA ILE A 21 -79.75 48.66 54.45
C ILE A 21 -79.12 47.49 55.22
N ASN A 22 -79.70 47.11 56.37
CA ASN A 22 -79.20 46.00 57.18
C ASN A 22 -79.52 44.63 56.56
N SER A 23 -80.58 44.50 55.77
CA SER A 23 -80.89 43.27 55.02
C SER A 23 -80.14 43.18 53.69
N SER A 24 -79.65 44.30 53.16
CA SER A 24 -78.78 44.33 51.99
C SER A 24 -77.43 43.70 52.35
N GLN A 25 -77.09 42.60 51.66
CA GLN A 25 -75.96 41.70 51.94
C GLN A 25 -74.58 42.32 51.64
N THR A 26 -74.34 43.55 52.08
CA THR A 26 -73.15 44.36 51.84
C THR A 26 -71.85 43.68 52.30
N GLU A 27 -71.88 42.89 53.37
CA GLU A 27 -70.74 42.08 53.82
C GLU A 27 -70.41 40.94 52.84
N LYS A 28 -71.41 40.26 52.27
CA LYS A 28 -71.18 39.22 51.25
C LYS A 28 -70.62 39.81 49.96
N LEU A 29 -71.06 41.02 49.58
CA LEU A 29 -70.51 41.75 48.44
C LEU A 29 -69.05 42.15 48.65
N LYS A 30 -68.65 42.54 49.88
CA LYS A 30 -67.24 42.77 50.22
C LYS A 30 -66.42 41.48 50.11
N LEU A 31 -66.93 40.38 50.66
CA LEU A 31 -66.24 39.09 50.63
C LEU A 31 -66.02 38.59 49.19
N ILE A 32 -67.03 38.71 48.34
CA ILE A 32 -66.92 38.43 46.90
C ILE A 32 -65.88 39.33 46.23
N LYS A 33 -65.86 40.63 46.55
CA LYS A 33 -64.86 41.56 46.00
C LYS A 33 -63.43 41.16 46.39
N ASP A 34 -63.21 40.79 47.65
CA ASP A 34 -61.90 40.37 48.16
C ASP A 34 -61.46 39.04 47.52
N GLU A 35 -62.38 38.09 47.33
CA GLU A 35 -62.13 36.85 46.58
C GLU A 35 -61.77 37.13 45.12
N TYR A 36 -62.50 38.02 44.44
CA TYR A 36 -62.18 38.45 43.07
C TYR A 36 -60.83 39.12 42.97
N GLN A 37 -60.46 39.95 43.95
CA GLN A 37 -59.14 40.58 44.00
C GLN A 37 -58.03 39.54 44.16
N ALA A 38 -58.19 38.58 45.08
CA ALA A 38 -57.23 37.50 45.27
C ALA A 38 -57.09 36.61 44.02
N LEU A 39 -58.20 36.32 43.32
CA LEU A 39 -58.17 35.61 42.04
C LEU A 39 -57.44 36.41 40.95
N PHE A 40 -57.68 37.73 40.88
CA PHE A 40 -57.00 38.60 39.92
C PHE A 40 -55.49 38.66 40.18
N ASP A 41 -55.08 38.85 41.44
CA ASP A 41 -53.67 38.90 41.83
C ASP A 41 -52.96 37.56 41.50
N LYS A 42 -53.63 36.43 41.77
CA LYS A 42 -53.14 35.11 41.38
C LYS A 42 -53.01 34.96 39.87
N GLN A 43 -53.94 35.50 39.09
CA GLN A 43 -53.90 35.46 37.63
C GLN A 43 -52.76 36.31 37.07
N VAL A 44 -52.53 37.51 37.63
CA VAL A 44 -51.40 38.38 37.27
C VAL A 44 -50.07 37.68 37.56
N GLU A 45 -49.95 37.07 38.74
CA GLU A 45 -48.74 36.34 39.13
C GLU A 45 -48.50 35.10 38.26
N THR A 46 -49.56 34.33 37.97
CA THR A 46 -49.47 33.18 37.07
C THR A 46 -49.02 33.63 35.67
N LYS A 47 -49.59 34.73 35.14
CA LYS A 47 -49.19 35.29 33.85
C LYS A 47 -47.72 35.73 33.85
N ARG A 48 -47.25 36.34 34.94
CA ARG A 48 -45.84 36.73 35.12
C ARG A 48 -44.93 35.51 35.07
N ILE A 49 -45.24 34.47 35.85
CA ILE A 49 -44.48 33.22 35.91
C ILE A 49 -44.45 32.53 34.54
N VAL A 50 -45.61 32.38 33.89
CA VAL A 50 -45.69 31.74 32.56
C VAL A 50 -44.89 32.50 31.52
N THR A 51 -44.95 33.84 31.53
CA THR A 51 -44.17 34.68 30.61
C THR A 51 -42.67 34.48 30.82
N GLN A 52 -42.23 34.41 32.09
CA GLN A 52 -40.83 34.14 32.42
C GLN A 52 -40.38 32.76 31.94
N ILE A 53 -41.18 31.72 32.19
CA ILE A 53 -40.89 30.35 31.72
C ILE A 53 -40.79 30.29 30.19
N ILE A 54 -41.71 30.95 29.48
CA ILE A 54 -41.67 31.00 28.00
C ILE A 54 -40.38 31.67 27.52
N LYS A 55 -39.97 32.76 28.17
CA LYS A 55 -38.74 33.47 27.82
C LYS A 55 -37.50 32.61 28.05
N GLU A 56 -37.38 31.98 29.22
CA GLU A 56 -36.28 31.08 29.55
C GLU A 56 -36.24 29.87 28.58
N LYS A 57 -37.41 29.31 28.25
CA LYS A 57 -37.51 28.23 27.26
C LYS A 57 -37.03 28.69 25.88
N ALA A 58 -37.44 29.87 25.42
CA ALA A 58 -37.01 30.40 24.12
C ALA A 58 -35.49 30.65 24.08
N GLU A 59 -34.90 31.16 25.16
CA GLU A 59 -33.46 31.38 25.26
C GLU A 59 -32.67 30.06 25.27
N THR A 60 -33.13 29.08 26.03
CA THR A 60 -32.52 27.74 26.07
C THR A 60 -32.65 27.02 24.73
N GLU A 61 -33.81 27.07 24.08
CA GLU A 61 -34.03 26.52 22.73
C GLU A 61 -33.09 27.16 21.70
N LYS A 62 -32.92 28.49 21.73
CA LYS A 62 -31.98 29.19 20.86
C LYS A 62 -30.53 28.75 21.10
N CYS A 63 -30.13 28.59 22.37
CA CYS A 63 -28.79 28.14 22.72
C CYS A 63 -28.51 26.71 22.23
N VAL A 64 -29.48 25.80 22.40
CA VAL A 64 -29.38 24.42 21.92
C VAL A 64 -29.35 24.37 20.39
N ALA A 65 -30.20 25.14 19.71
CA ALA A 65 -30.23 25.21 18.25
C ALA A 65 -28.88 25.68 17.68
N GLN A 66 -28.26 26.72 18.27
CA GLN A 66 -26.95 27.17 17.83
C GLN A 66 -25.88 26.10 18.02
N LYS A 67 -25.83 25.44 19.18
CA LYS A 67 -24.87 24.35 19.43
C LYS A 67 -25.04 23.20 18.45
N LEU A 68 -26.28 22.85 18.10
CA LEU A 68 -26.56 21.81 17.11
C LEU A 68 -26.03 22.20 15.73
N LEU A 69 -26.19 23.46 15.31
CA LEU A 69 -25.63 23.94 14.04
C LEU A 69 -24.10 23.91 14.04
N ASP A 70 -23.48 24.35 15.13
CA ASP A 70 -22.02 24.33 15.26
C ASP A 70 -21.48 22.88 15.19
N MET A 71 -22.12 21.96 15.93
CA MET A 71 -21.79 20.53 15.88
C MET A 71 -22.00 19.91 14.49
N GLU A 72 -23.07 20.30 13.79
CA GLU A 72 -23.34 19.81 12.44
C GLU A 72 -22.23 20.23 11.48
N GLU A 73 -21.78 21.49 11.54
CA GLU A 73 -20.72 21.99 10.67
C GLU A 73 -19.37 21.30 10.97
N GLU A 74 -19.03 21.12 12.24
CA GLU A 74 -17.85 20.31 12.63
C GLU A 74 -17.94 18.88 12.10
N ASN A 75 -19.13 18.28 12.13
CA ASN A 75 -19.33 16.92 11.63
C ASN A 75 -19.18 16.86 10.11
N ARG A 76 -19.71 17.85 9.36
CA ARG A 76 -19.50 17.96 7.91
C ARG A 76 -18.04 18.19 7.54
N GLN A 77 -17.30 18.94 8.36
CA GLN A 77 -15.87 19.14 8.15
C GLN A 77 -15.09 17.83 8.34
N ARG A 78 -15.35 17.12 9.45
CA ARG A 78 -14.74 15.79 9.69
C ARG A 78 -15.10 14.77 8.63
N GLU A 79 -16.33 14.78 8.12
CA GLU A 79 -16.76 13.90 7.04
C GLU A 79 -15.96 14.15 5.75
N ARG A 80 -15.72 15.42 5.39
CA ARG A 80 -14.89 15.78 4.23
C ARG A 80 -13.44 15.32 4.41
N GLU A 81 -12.88 15.45 5.62
CA GLU A 81 -11.53 14.99 5.93
C GLU A 81 -11.42 13.46 5.84
N LEU A 82 -12.42 12.74 6.36
CA LEU A 82 -12.51 11.28 6.25
C LEU A 82 -12.57 10.83 4.80
N GLN A 83 -13.42 11.44 3.97
CA GLN A 83 -13.51 11.13 2.54
C GLN A 83 -12.18 11.37 1.82
N SER A 84 -11.48 12.46 2.15
CA SER A 84 -10.15 12.74 1.59
C SER A 84 -9.12 11.68 2.01
N LEU A 85 -9.14 11.24 3.27
CA LEU A 85 -8.23 10.20 3.77
C LEU A 85 -8.53 8.84 3.15
N GLU A 86 -9.81 8.48 2.99
CA GLU A 86 -10.23 7.25 2.32
C GLU A 86 -9.76 7.21 0.87
N GLU A 87 -9.87 8.32 0.14
CA GLU A 87 -9.39 8.39 -1.24
C GLU A 87 -7.87 8.24 -1.32
N GLN A 88 -7.11 8.87 -0.41
CA GLN A 88 -5.65 8.67 -0.33
C GLN A 88 -5.31 7.20 -0.03
N LEU A 89 -5.97 6.58 0.94
CA LEU A 89 -5.78 5.17 1.26
C LEU A 89 -6.08 4.27 0.07
N ARG A 90 -7.14 4.55 -0.68
CA ARG A 90 -7.48 3.81 -1.89
C ARG A 90 -6.39 3.93 -2.95
N GLN A 91 -5.82 5.12 -3.13
CA GLN A 91 -4.71 5.34 -4.07
C GLN A 91 -3.44 4.57 -3.66
N TYR A 92 -3.06 4.60 -2.38
CA TYR A 92 -1.91 3.83 -1.90
C TYR A 92 -2.14 2.32 -2.03
N THR A 93 -3.35 1.86 -1.70
CA THR A 93 -3.74 0.45 -1.84
C THR A 93 -3.68 0.01 -3.30
N ALA A 94 -4.09 0.86 -4.24
CA ALA A 94 -3.98 0.57 -5.68
C ALA A 94 -2.54 0.57 -6.20
N LYS A 95 -1.63 1.34 -5.59
CA LYS A 95 -0.20 1.36 -5.94
C LYS A 95 0.56 0.13 -5.43
N SER A 96 0.16 -0.44 -4.30
CA SER A 96 0.79 -1.65 -3.73
C SER A 96 0.92 -2.81 -4.72
N PRO A 97 -0.15 -3.29 -5.38
CA PRO A 97 -0.04 -4.45 -6.28
C PRO A 97 0.82 -4.17 -7.52
N ILE A 98 0.89 -2.92 -7.97
CA ILE A 98 1.76 -2.51 -9.09
C ILE A 98 3.21 -2.66 -8.65
N MET A 99 3.57 -2.11 -7.50
CA MET A 99 4.91 -2.18 -6.96
C MET A 99 5.32 -3.61 -6.60
N ASP A 100 4.38 -4.41 -6.07
CA ASP A 100 4.61 -5.84 -5.80
C ASP A 100 4.89 -6.62 -7.09
N SER A 101 4.19 -6.30 -8.18
CA SER A 101 4.42 -6.92 -9.49
C SER A 101 5.77 -6.52 -10.08
N GLU A 102 6.16 -5.24 -9.96
CA GLU A 102 7.48 -4.75 -10.37
C GLU A 102 8.61 -5.42 -9.57
N LEU A 103 8.44 -5.59 -8.26
CA LEU A 103 9.40 -6.30 -7.42
C LEU A 103 9.53 -7.77 -7.83
N GLN A 104 8.43 -8.47 -8.07
CA GLN A 104 8.46 -9.85 -8.54
C GLN A 104 9.15 -9.99 -9.90
N PHE A 105 8.90 -9.04 -10.81
CA PHE A 105 9.55 -8.99 -12.11
C PHE A 105 11.08 -8.81 -11.97
N LEU A 106 11.52 -7.82 -11.19
CA LEU A 106 12.94 -7.55 -10.95
C LEU A 106 13.65 -8.73 -10.26
N MET A 107 12.99 -9.38 -9.30
CA MET A 107 13.53 -10.61 -8.68
C MET A 107 13.71 -11.73 -9.70
N GLY A 108 12.78 -11.88 -10.63
CA GLY A 108 12.88 -12.84 -11.73
C GLY A 108 14.04 -12.53 -12.67
N GLU A 109 14.24 -11.27 -13.04
CA GLU A 109 15.39 -10.85 -13.85
C GLU A 109 16.72 -11.10 -13.13
N LEU A 110 16.79 -10.83 -11.82
CA LEU A 110 17.99 -11.07 -11.02
C LEU A 110 18.34 -12.58 -10.99
N GLU A 111 17.35 -13.44 -10.76
CA GLU A 111 17.58 -14.89 -10.77
C GLU A 111 18.02 -15.39 -12.15
N ASN A 112 17.45 -14.83 -13.23
CA ASN A 112 17.89 -15.16 -14.59
C ASN A 112 19.33 -14.70 -14.84
N LEU A 113 19.69 -13.49 -14.44
CA LEU A 113 21.07 -12.99 -14.55
C LEU A 113 22.04 -13.88 -13.78
N ARG A 114 21.68 -14.30 -12.56
CA ARG A 114 22.50 -15.21 -11.77
C ARG A 114 22.71 -16.56 -12.47
N LYS A 115 21.69 -17.10 -13.13
CA LYS A 115 21.84 -18.33 -13.93
C LYS A 115 22.79 -18.12 -15.10
N THR A 116 22.64 -17.01 -15.83
CA THR A 116 23.55 -16.71 -16.95
C THR A 116 24.99 -16.49 -16.50
N GLU A 117 25.20 -15.88 -15.33
CA GLU A 117 26.53 -15.72 -14.72
C GLU A 117 27.15 -17.08 -14.39
N GLN A 118 26.37 -18.00 -13.79
CA GLN A 118 26.82 -19.37 -13.51
C GLN A 118 27.15 -20.14 -14.79
N GLU A 119 26.32 -20.02 -15.83
CA GLU A 119 26.56 -20.65 -17.13
C GLU A 119 27.86 -20.12 -17.77
N LEU A 120 28.10 -18.81 -17.69
CA LEU A 120 29.34 -18.20 -18.18
C LEU A 120 30.57 -18.64 -17.39
N ASP A 121 30.46 -18.78 -16.07
CA ASP A 121 31.57 -19.26 -15.23
C ASP A 121 31.94 -20.71 -15.57
N ILE A 122 30.95 -21.57 -15.81
CA ILE A 122 31.19 -22.94 -16.28
C ILE A 122 31.91 -22.92 -17.63
N LEU A 123 31.41 -22.14 -18.59
CA LEU A 123 32.01 -22.04 -19.92
C LEU A 123 33.44 -21.49 -19.86
N GLN A 124 33.69 -20.51 -18.98
CA GLN A 124 35.02 -19.97 -18.78
C GLN A 124 35.99 -21.02 -18.24
N ASN A 125 35.57 -21.81 -17.25
CA ASN A 125 36.38 -22.90 -16.72
C ASN A 125 36.69 -23.96 -17.79
N GLU A 126 35.73 -24.30 -18.66
CA GLU A 126 35.94 -25.24 -19.78
C GLU A 126 36.98 -24.71 -20.77
N VAL A 127 36.88 -23.43 -21.15
CA VAL A 127 37.86 -22.77 -22.04
C VAL A 127 39.24 -22.71 -21.40
N ASP A 128 39.31 -22.41 -20.10
CA ASP A 128 40.56 -22.35 -19.36
C ASP A 128 41.21 -23.74 -19.28
N GLU A 129 40.46 -24.83 -19.03
CA GLU A 129 40.98 -26.21 -19.06
C GLU A 129 41.56 -26.56 -20.45
N ASP A 130 40.81 -26.29 -21.52
CA ASP A 130 41.25 -26.57 -22.89
C ASP A 130 42.52 -25.77 -23.27
N THR A 131 42.59 -24.50 -22.84
CA THR A 131 43.68 -23.59 -23.21
C THR A 131 44.93 -23.80 -22.35
N THR A 132 44.77 -24.11 -21.07
CA THR A 132 45.89 -24.16 -20.10
C THR A 132 46.44 -25.57 -19.87
N GLU A 133 45.62 -26.61 -20.01
CA GLU A 133 46.07 -27.99 -19.77
C GLU A 133 46.21 -28.77 -21.09
N VAL A 134 45.18 -28.76 -21.94
CA VAL A 134 45.13 -29.61 -23.13
C VAL A 134 46.03 -29.08 -24.24
N LEU A 135 45.95 -27.79 -24.57
CA LEU A 135 46.74 -27.20 -25.65
C LEU A 135 48.26 -27.31 -25.40
N PRO A 136 48.80 -26.98 -24.21
CA PRO A 136 50.23 -27.10 -23.95
C PRO A 136 50.70 -28.56 -23.94
N SER A 137 49.88 -29.48 -23.43
CA SER A 137 50.17 -30.93 -23.47
C SER A 137 50.26 -31.47 -24.90
N ALA A 138 49.28 -31.15 -25.75
CA ALA A 138 49.29 -31.58 -27.15
C ALA A 138 50.49 -31.00 -27.92
N VAL A 139 50.82 -29.72 -27.69
CA VAL A 139 52.01 -29.08 -28.25
C VAL A 139 53.29 -29.75 -27.74
N TYR A 140 53.37 -30.08 -26.45
CA TYR A 140 54.52 -30.79 -25.88
C TYR A 140 54.69 -32.18 -26.50
N VAL A 141 53.62 -32.97 -26.61
CA VAL A 141 53.65 -34.31 -27.21
C VAL A 141 54.07 -34.24 -28.68
N ALA A 142 53.50 -33.30 -29.46
CA ALA A 142 53.90 -33.09 -30.85
C ALA A 142 55.38 -32.69 -30.97
N ARG A 143 55.87 -31.80 -30.09
CA ARG A 143 57.29 -31.43 -30.01
C ARG A 143 58.17 -32.62 -29.63
N LEU A 144 57.72 -33.46 -28.70
CA LEU A 144 58.46 -34.64 -28.25
C LEU A 144 58.62 -35.67 -29.38
N TYR A 145 57.53 -35.96 -30.11
CA TYR A 145 57.59 -36.82 -31.29
C TYR A 145 58.52 -36.24 -32.36
N HIS A 146 58.47 -34.93 -32.60
CA HIS A 146 59.41 -34.29 -33.50
C HIS A 146 60.85 -34.35 -32.98
N LEU A 147 61.09 -34.20 -31.68
CA LEU A 147 62.43 -34.25 -31.08
C LEU A 147 63.06 -35.64 -31.22
N ILE A 148 62.27 -36.69 -30.96
CA ILE A 148 62.69 -38.10 -31.04
C ILE A 148 62.90 -38.52 -32.50
N THR A 149 61.88 -38.28 -33.34
CA THR A 149 61.90 -38.81 -34.71
C THR A 149 62.62 -37.90 -35.68
N LYS A 150 62.72 -36.60 -35.39
CA LYS A 150 63.18 -35.56 -36.31
C LYS A 150 62.40 -35.49 -37.63
N ILE A 151 61.20 -36.08 -37.68
CA ILE A 151 60.33 -36.04 -38.85
C ILE A 151 59.41 -34.83 -38.77
N LYS A 152 59.23 -34.11 -39.89
CA LYS A 152 58.14 -33.16 -40.08
C LYS A 152 57.20 -33.70 -41.14
N TRP A 153 55.91 -33.78 -40.80
CA TRP A 153 54.87 -34.25 -41.70
C TRP A 153 54.30 -33.11 -42.53
N GLU A 154 53.95 -33.41 -43.77
CA GLU A 154 53.16 -32.55 -44.63
C GLU A 154 51.68 -32.92 -44.43
N TYR A 155 50.87 -31.96 -43.97
CA TYR A 155 49.48 -32.20 -43.60
C TYR A 155 48.49 -32.01 -44.76
N ASP A 156 48.96 -31.39 -45.86
CA ASP A 156 48.16 -31.13 -47.06
C ASP A 156 48.36 -32.25 -48.10
N THR A 157 48.04 -33.49 -47.71
CA THR A 157 48.15 -34.67 -48.58
C THR A 157 46.93 -35.59 -48.45
N PRO A 158 46.67 -36.45 -49.46
CA PRO A 158 45.60 -37.45 -49.37
C PRO A 158 45.76 -38.37 -48.14
N PRO A 159 44.66 -38.85 -47.53
CA PRO A 159 44.68 -39.60 -46.27
C PRO A 159 45.41 -40.96 -46.36
N ASN A 160 45.59 -41.49 -47.57
CA ASN A 160 46.33 -42.71 -47.84
C ASN A 160 47.82 -42.47 -48.13
N ILE A 161 48.30 -41.22 -48.16
CA ILE A 161 49.69 -40.89 -48.43
C ILE A 161 50.31 -40.25 -47.20
N LEU A 162 51.30 -40.93 -46.63
CA LEU A 162 52.12 -40.42 -45.54
C LEU A 162 53.37 -39.74 -46.12
N LYS A 163 53.36 -38.41 -46.15
CA LYS A 163 54.41 -37.57 -46.74
C LYS A 163 55.05 -36.65 -45.71
N GLY A 164 56.38 -36.59 -45.71
CA GLY A 164 57.13 -35.77 -44.76
C GLY A 164 58.61 -35.71 -45.09
N VAL A 165 59.40 -35.12 -44.19
CA VAL A 165 60.85 -35.02 -44.32
C VAL A 165 61.50 -35.35 -42.98
N HIS A 166 62.49 -36.23 -42.99
CA HIS A 166 63.32 -36.57 -41.84
C HIS A 166 64.58 -35.69 -41.80
N TYR A 167 64.82 -35.04 -40.67
CA TYR A 167 65.96 -34.15 -40.42
C TYR A 167 66.96 -34.79 -39.44
N GLY A 168 67.65 -35.83 -39.90
CA GLY A 168 68.71 -36.49 -39.14
C GLY A 168 70.02 -35.68 -39.08
N PRO A 169 71.09 -36.26 -38.51
CA PRO A 169 72.45 -35.67 -38.55
C PRO A 169 73.04 -35.62 -39.98
N ASP A 170 72.52 -36.43 -40.90
CA ASP A 170 72.87 -36.46 -42.32
C ASP A 170 71.94 -35.57 -43.16
N LEU A 171 72.02 -35.68 -44.50
CA LEU A 171 71.16 -34.95 -45.43
C LEU A 171 69.66 -35.24 -45.16
N ALA A 172 68.82 -34.22 -45.28
CA ALA A 172 67.38 -34.36 -45.09
C ALA A 172 66.77 -35.38 -46.09
N THR A 173 66.07 -36.38 -45.58
CA THR A 173 65.53 -37.49 -46.37
C THR A 173 64.02 -37.34 -46.55
N PRO A 174 63.50 -37.26 -47.79
CA PRO A 174 62.07 -37.20 -48.02
C PRO A 174 61.40 -38.55 -47.71
N ILE A 175 60.24 -38.50 -47.06
CA ILE A 175 59.37 -39.63 -46.77
C ILE A 175 58.13 -39.49 -47.64
N ASN A 176 57.82 -40.54 -48.40
CA ASN A 176 56.57 -40.68 -49.15
C ASN A 176 56.17 -42.15 -49.14
N ILE A 177 55.10 -42.49 -48.43
CA ILE A 177 54.64 -43.87 -48.24
C ILE A 177 53.13 -43.91 -48.54
N ASP A 178 52.73 -44.80 -49.43
CA ASP A 178 51.31 -45.12 -49.64
C ASP A 178 50.88 -46.17 -48.59
N THR A 179 50.00 -45.76 -47.68
CA THR A 179 49.54 -46.58 -46.56
C THR A 179 48.55 -47.67 -47.00
N SER A 180 48.03 -47.61 -48.23
CA SER A 180 47.17 -48.65 -48.79
C SER A 180 47.93 -49.89 -49.27
N GLN A 181 49.24 -49.75 -49.50
CA GLN A 181 50.08 -50.80 -50.11
C GLN A 181 50.91 -51.59 -49.08
N GLN A 182 50.93 -51.17 -47.81
CA GLN A 182 51.81 -51.72 -46.77
C GLN A 182 51.06 -51.92 -45.46
N SER A 183 51.51 -52.88 -44.64
CA SER A 183 50.93 -53.09 -43.31
C SER A 183 51.38 -51.98 -42.33
N ARG A 184 50.55 -51.70 -41.30
CA ARG A 184 50.87 -50.68 -40.28
C ARG A 184 52.19 -50.96 -39.54
N THR A 185 52.53 -52.24 -39.37
CA THR A 185 53.77 -52.68 -38.71
C THR A 185 54.98 -52.39 -39.59
N ASP A 186 54.90 -52.66 -40.89
CA ASP A 186 55.99 -52.41 -41.83
C ASP A 186 56.27 -50.91 -41.97
N ILE A 187 55.21 -50.11 -42.02
CA ILE A 187 55.30 -48.64 -42.05
C ILE A 187 55.99 -48.14 -40.77
N SER A 188 55.56 -48.60 -39.59
CA SER A 188 56.18 -48.22 -38.32
C SER A 188 57.66 -48.61 -38.24
N ASN A 189 58.01 -49.84 -38.64
CA ASN A 189 59.40 -50.30 -38.67
C ASN A 189 60.27 -49.45 -39.60
N LYS A 190 59.73 -49.08 -40.78
CA LYS A 190 60.42 -48.20 -41.73
C LYS A 190 60.65 -46.81 -41.15
N LEU A 191 59.67 -46.25 -40.43
CA LEU A 191 59.78 -44.94 -39.81
C LEU A 191 60.80 -44.92 -38.66
N TRP A 192 60.78 -45.94 -37.80
CA TRP A 192 61.76 -46.09 -36.72
C TRP A 192 63.17 -46.36 -37.24
N GLY A 193 63.31 -46.97 -38.42
CA GLY A 193 64.60 -47.15 -39.08
C GLY A 193 65.32 -45.85 -39.45
N PHE A 194 64.62 -44.72 -39.54
CA PHE A 194 65.26 -43.40 -39.75
C PHE A 194 65.86 -42.82 -38.48
N VAL A 195 65.40 -43.26 -37.31
CA VAL A 195 65.85 -42.74 -36.02
C VAL A 195 67.17 -43.40 -35.65
N SER A 196 68.21 -42.60 -35.42
CA SER A 196 69.51 -43.13 -34.99
C SER A 196 69.40 -43.79 -33.62
N THR A 197 69.97 -44.98 -33.48
CA THR A 197 70.10 -45.71 -32.21
C THR A 197 71.48 -45.55 -31.57
N GLN A 198 72.32 -44.67 -32.12
CA GLN A 198 73.63 -44.34 -31.58
C GLN A 198 73.47 -43.32 -30.45
N TRP A 199 74.06 -43.61 -29.28
CA TRP A 199 74.02 -42.80 -28.06
C TRP A 199 75.36 -42.15 -27.78
#